data_AF-A0A537WD15-F1
#
_entry.id   AF-A0A537WD15-F1
#
_cell.length_a   1.000
_cell.length_b   1.000
_cell.length_c   1.000
_cell.angle_alpha   90.00
_cell.angle_beta   90.00
_cell.angle_gamma   90.00
#
_symmetry.space_group_name_H-M   'P 1'
#
loop_
_entity.id
_entity.type
_entity.pdbx_description
1 polymer ?
#
loop_
_entity_poly.entity_id
_entity_poly.type
_entity_poly.pdbx_seq_one_letter_code
_entity_poly.pdbx_strand_id
1 'polypeptide(L)'
;MRAPDYAEALIGWRVWCVVATADGLRLGSVIHEELWPRGTELVARCDGGGRHEAPNEECSCGIHAAREPATVWSYLRGRDEPGTVARVLGRVLLWGRVVEHEGGWRASHAYPLDFVATEPELARSLASLQACASR
;
A
#
# COMPACT_ATOMS: atom_id res chain seq x y z
N MET A 1 -22.95 -8.12 23.43
CA MET A 1 -22.31 -7.13 22.54
C MET A 1 -21.72 -7.91 21.38
N ARG A 2 -22.27 -7.76 20.17
CA ARG A 2 -21.85 -8.54 18.98
C ARG A 2 -20.50 -8.00 18.49
N ALA A 3 -19.57 -8.90 18.19
CA ALA A 3 -18.33 -8.55 17.50
C ALA A 3 -18.68 -7.93 16.12
N PRO A 4 -17.96 -6.90 15.64
CA PRO A 4 -18.17 -6.41 14.29
C PRO A 4 -17.77 -7.50 13.31
N ASP A 5 -18.62 -7.79 12.34
CA ASP A 5 -18.29 -8.61 11.19
C ASP A 5 -17.30 -7.81 10.35
N TYR A 6 -16.00 -7.96 10.64
CA TYR A 6 -14.96 -7.45 9.76
C TYR A 6 -15.14 -8.15 8.41
N ALA A 7 -15.41 -7.40 7.35
CA ALA A 7 -15.24 -7.91 5.99
C ALA A 7 -13.87 -8.62 5.94
N GLU A 8 -13.86 -9.89 5.54
CA GLU A 8 -12.62 -10.68 5.46
C GLU A 8 -11.55 -9.87 4.71
N ALA A 9 -10.34 -9.83 5.27
CA ALA A 9 -9.26 -9.08 4.67
C ALA A 9 -9.02 -9.57 3.23
N LEU A 10 -9.02 -8.64 2.27
CA LEU A 10 -8.77 -8.92 0.87
C LEU A 10 -7.27 -8.84 0.59
N ILE A 11 -6.79 -9.67 -0.32
CA ILE A 11 -5.41 -9.59 -0.82
C ILE A 11 -5.45 -9.01 -2.23
N GLY A 12 -4.70 -7.94 -2.44
CA GLY A 12 -4.48 -7.33 -3.75
C GLY A 12 -3.01 -7.15 -4.07
N TRP A 13 -2.73 -6.58 -5.23
CA TRP A 13 -1.39 -6.30 -5.75
C TRP A 13 -1.13 -4.81 -5.79
N ARG A 14 0.08 -4.41 -5.41
CA ARG A 14 0.50 -3.02 -5.41
C ARG A 14 1.98 -2.89 -5.75
N VAL A 15 2.32 -1.77 -6.38
CA VAL A 15 3.71 -1.33 -6.51
C VAL A 15 3.96 -0.19 -5.52
N TRP A 16 5.12 -0.24 -4.88
CA TRP A 16 5.63 0.83 -4.02
C TRP A 16 6.95 1.36 -4.57
N CYS A 17 7.20 2.65 -4.35
CA CYS A 17 8.56 3.17 -4.37
C CYS A 17 9.27 2.73 -3.09
N VAL A 18 10.54 2.33 -3.19
CA VAL A 18 11.43 2.14 -2.04
C VAL A 18 12.27 3.40 -1.93
N VAL A 19 12.11 4.14 -0.85
CA VAL A 19 12.73 5.45 -0.64
C VAL A 19 13.74 5.36 0.49
N ALA A 20 14.97 5.78 0.24
CA ALA A 20 15.98 5.94 1.27
C ALA A 20 15.68 7.20 2.10
N THR A 21 15.54 7.03 3.42
CA THR A 21 15.35 8.12 4.38
C THR A 21 16.46 8.08 5.44
N ALA A 22 16.56 9.13 6.27
CA ALA A 22 17.50 9.14 7.40
C ALA A 22 17.29 7.96 8.36
N ASP A 23 16.05 7.49 8.49
CA ASP A 23 15.66 6.35 9.33
C ASP A 23 15.67 5.01 8.57
N GLY A 24 16.36 4.95 7.42
CA GLY A 24 16.47 3.78 6.54
C GLY A 24 15.41 3.72 5.42
N LEU A 25 15.22 2.55 4.80
CA LEU A 25 14.31 2.39 3.67
C LEU A 25 12.82 2.47 4.06
N ARG A 26 12.01 3.20 3.30
CA ARG A 26 10.56 3.30 3.48
C ARG A 26 9.84 2.91 2.19
N LEU A 27 8.61 2.45 2.33
CA LEU A 27 7.72 2.29 1.18
C LEU A 27 6.98 3.60 0.95
N GLY A 28 6.87 4.01 -0.31
CA GLY A 28 6.14 5.19 -0.74
C GLY A 28 5.06 4.83 -1.75
N SER A 29 4.03 5.66 -1.82
CA SER A 29 3.07 5.62 -2.92
C SER A 29 3.76 5.99 -4.24
N VAL A 30 3.37 5.32 -5.33
CA VAL A 30 3.88 5.62 -6.69
C VAL A 30 3.19 6.81 -7.35
N ILE A 31 2.10 7.31 -6.73
CA ILE A 31 1.26 8.41 -7.26
C ILE A 31 1.24 9.62 -6.32
N HIS A 32 1.37 9.41 -5.01
CA HIS A 32 1.20 10.45 -4.00
C HIS A 32 2.46 10.56 -3.15
N GLU A 33 2.71 11.72 -2.55
CA GLU A 33 3.77 11.95 -1.56
C GLU A 33 3.40 11.35 -0.19
N GLU A 34 3.10 10.05 -0.16
CA GLU A 34 2.68 9.34 1.07
C GLU A 34 3.66 8.20 1.37
N LEU A 35 4.28 8.26 2.55
CA LEU A 35 5.18 7.22 3.05
C LEU A 35 4.42 6.26 3.95
N TRP A 36 4.48 4.98 3.61
CA TRP A 36 3.87 3.93 4.40
C TRP A 36 4.64 3.76 5.71
N PRO A 37 3.92 3.63 6.84
CA PRO A 37 4.56 3.37 8.12
C PRO A 37 5.22 1.97 8.13
N ARG A 38 6.22 1.80 9.00
CA ARG A 38 6.91 0.51 9.18
C ARG A 38 6.15 -0.31 10.20
N GLY A 39 5.87 -1.58 9.89
CA GLY A 39 5.27 -2.52 10.83
C GLY A 39 3.92 -2.09 11.40
N THR A 40 3.18 -1.22 10.75
CA THR A 40 1.78 -0.94 11.10
C THR A 40 1.03 -0.64 9.82
N GLU A 41 -0.28 -0.76 9.87
CA GLU A 41 -1.17 -0.46 8.78
C GLU A 41 -1.08 1.00 8.33
N LEU A 42 -1.24 1.21 7.03
CA LEU A 42 -1.59 2.52 6.51
C LEU A 42 -3.09 2.72 6.65
N VAL A 43 -3.50 3.86 7.19
CA VAL A 43 -4.90 4.29 7.28
C VAL A 43 -5.15 5.36 6.23
N ALA A 44 -6.13 5.12 5.35
CA ALA A 44 -6.49 6.05 4.30
C ALA A 44 -7.07 7.35 4.87
N ARG A 45 -6.71 8.46 4.23
CA ARG A 45 -7.29 9.78 4.49
C ARG A 45 -7.75 10.40 3.17
N CYS A 46 -8.74 11.27 3.25
CA CYS A 46 -9.11 12.11 2.11
C CYS A 46 -8.49 13.48 2.28
N ASP A 47 -7.59 13.85 1.37
CA ASP A 47 -6.97 15.18 1.34
C ASP A 47 -7.70 16.14 0.38
N GLY A 48 -8.73 15.66 -0.32
CA GLY A 48 -9.48 16.38 -1.36
C GLY A 48 -10.48 17.44 -0.85
N GLY A 49 -10.29 17.99 0.35
CA GLY A 49 -11.12 19.08 0.90
C GLY A 49 -12.53 18.69 1.39
N GLY A 50 -13.05 17.52 1.01
CA GLY A 50 -14.30 16.96 1.54
C GLY A 50 -14.10 16.29 2.89
N ARG A 51 -14.90 16.64 3.91
CA ARG A 51 -14.94 15.91 5.19
C ARG A 51 -15.75 14.63 5.03
N HIS A 52 -15.11 13.56 4.54
CA HIS A 52 -15.71 12.24 4.50
C HIS A 52 -14.69 11.16 4.88
N GLU A 53 -15.20 10.00 5.28
CA GLU A 53 -14.38 8.81 5.50
C GLU A 53 -13.80 8.31 4.17
N ALA A 54 -12.59 7.75 4.22
CA ALA A 54 -11.93 7.15 3.07
C ALA A 54 -11.99 5.62 3.16
N PRO A 55 -12.28 4.90 2.05
CA PRO A 55 -12.70 5.42 0.75
C PRO A 55 -14.16 5.86 0.75
N ASN A 56 -14.46 6.95 0.06
CA ASN A 56 -15.81 7.31 -0.34
C ASN A 56 -16.06 6.85 -1.79
N GLU A 57 -17.30 6.42 -2.10
CA GLU A 57 -17.68 5.90 -3.41
C GLU A 57 -17.58 6.96 -4.52
N GLU A 58 -17.86 8.23 -4.21
CA GLU A 58 -17.83 9.37 -5.12
C GLU A 58 -16.48 10.10 -5.14
N CYS A 59 -15.50 9.62 -4.38
CA CYS A 59 -14.14 10.18 -4.32
C CYS A 59 -13.11 9.13 -4.77
N SER A 60 -11.94 9.54 -5.27
CA SER A 60 -10.84 8.63 -5.62
C SER A 60 -9.93 8.25 -4.44
N CYS A 61 -10.18 8.81 -3.24
CA CYS A 61 -9.42 8.53 -2.02
C CYS A 61 -9.45 7.05 -1.62
N GLY A 62 -8.54 6.66 -0.73
CA GLY A 62 -8.39 5.26 -0.30
C GLY A 62 -7.07 4.66 -0.75
N ILE A 63 -6.76 3.50 -0.19
CA ILE A 63 -5.55 2.76 -0.54
C ILE A 63 -5.89 1.79 -1.65
N HIS A 64 -5.30 2.01 -2.82
CA HIS A 64 -5.55 1.22 -4.03
C HIS A 64 -4.71 -0.05 -4.05
N ALA A 65 -5.33 -1.18 -4.41
CA ALA A 65 -4.66 -2.40 -4.84
C ALA A 65 -5.41 -3.02 -6.02
N ALA A 66 -4.65 -3.61 -6.94
CA ALA A 66 -5.21 -4.31 -8.08
C ALA A 66 -5.57 -5.76 -7.75
N ARG A 67 -6.53 -6.30 -8.48
CA ARG A 67 -6.87 -7.72 -8.43
C ARG A 67 -5.78 -8.59 -9.04
N GLU A 68 -5.25 -8.15 -10.18
CA GLU A 68 -4.22 -8.85 -10.92
C GLU A 68 -2.90 -8.05 -10.93
N PRO A 69 -1.73 -8.71 -10.83
CA PRO A 69 -0.44 -8.02 -10.82
C PRO A 69 -0.18 -7.26 -12.12
N ALA A 70 -0.69 -7.78 -13.25
CA ALA A 70 -0.53 -7.17 -14.55
C ALA A 70 -1.13 -5.76 -14.63
N THR A 71 -2.19 -5.48 -13.87
CA THR A 71 -2.85 -4.17 -13.83
C THR A 71 -1.95 -3.07 -13.24
N VAL A 72 -0.97 -3.44 -12.41
CA VAL A 72 -0.05 -2.49 -11.76
C VAL A 72 1.37 -2.58 -12.30
N TRP A 73 1.63 -3.40 -13.32
CA TRP A 73 2.99 -3.58 -13.86
C TRP A 73 3.60 -2.31 -14.41
N SER A 74 2.80 -1.46 -15.04
CA SER A 74 3.27 -0.17 -15.58
C SER A 74 3.91 0.69 -14.48
N TYR A 75 3.44 0.59 -13.23
CA TYR A 75 3.99 1.34 -12.10
C TYR A 75 5.37 0.87 -11.63
N LEU A 76 5.89 -0.26 -12.12
CA LEU A 76 7.31 -0.62 -11.94
C LEU A 76 8.25 0.31 -12.70
N ARG A 77 7.72 1.13 -13.61
CA ARG A 77 8.42 2.18 -14.32
C ARG A 77 7.74 3.51 -14.03
N GLY A 78 8.50 4.60 -13.98
CA GLY A 78 7.93 5.92 -13.74
C GLY A 78 8.97 6.93 -13.31
N ARG A 79 8.51 8.15 -13.03
CA ARG A 79 9.33 9.19 -12.43
C ARG A 79 9.62 8.83 -10.99
N ASP A 80 10.89 8.82 -10.64
CA ASP A 80 11.36 8.61 -9.29
C ASP A 80 11.64 9.95 -8.62
N GLU A 81 11.07 10.15 -7.43
CA GLU A 81 11.39 11.29 -6.58
C GLU A 81 12.78 11.11 -5.96
N PRO A 82 13.48 12.19 -5.58
CA PRO A 82 14.78 12.12 -4.94
C PRO A 82 14.80 11.12 -3.77
N GLY A 83 15.80 10.23 -3.76
CA GLY A 83 15.94 9.18 -2.74
C GLY A 83 15.18 7.89 -3.04
N THR A 84 14.40 7.80 -4.12
CA THR A 84 13.88 6.52 -4.60
C THR A 84 15.03 5.66 -5.10
N VAL A 85 15.19 4.46 -4.53
CA VAL A 85 16.26 3.51 -4.86
C VAL A 85 15.76 2.30 -5.65
N ALA A 86 14.47 2.02 -5.58
CA ALA A 86 13.83 0.93 -6.32
C ALA A 86 12.31 1.13 -6.39
N ARG A 87 11.66 0.31 -7.23
CA ARG A 87 10.22 0.06 -7.21
C ARG A 87 9.97 -1.42 -7.04
N VAL A 88 9.01 -1.78 -6.20
CA VAL A 88 8.76 -3.16 -5.82
C VAL A 88 7.29 -3.50 -5.99
N LEU A 89 7.01 -4.61 -6.66
CA LEU A 89 5.69 -5.22 -6.71
C LEU A 89 5.52 -6.09 -5.46
N GLY A 90 4.30 -6.22 -4.95
CA GLY A 90 4.01 -7.16 -3.88
C GLY A 90 2.53 -7.27 -3.59
N ARG A 91 2.21 -8.13 -2.63
CA ARG A 91 0.86 -8.34 -2.14
C ARG A 91 0.58 -7.43 -0.96
N VAL A 92 -0.66 -6.99 -0.85
CA VAL A 92 -1.14 -6.10 0.20
C VAL A 92 -2.45 -6.62 0.76
N LEU A 93 -2.56 -6.64 2.08
CA LEU A 93 -3.81 -6.87 2.79
C LEU A 93 -4.62 -5.58 2.80
N LEU A 94 -5.93 -5.68 2.56
CA LEU A 94 -6.89 -4.58 2.56
C LEU A 94 -8.05 -4.92 3.49
N TRP A 95 -8.48 -3.97 4.33
CA TRP A 95 -9.63 -4.18 5.21
C TRP A 95 -10.31 -2.88 5.66
N GLY A 96 -11.33 -3.05 6.52
CA GLY A 96 -12.22 -1.99 6.97
C GLY A 96 -13.27 -1.68 5.91
N ARG A 97 -13.47 -0.41 5.58
CA ARG A 97 -14.29 -0.01 4.42
C ARG A 97 -13.51 -0.31 3.14
N VAL A 98 -14.14 -1.08 2.24
CA VAL A 98 -13.59 -1.45 0.94
C VAL A 98 -14.60 -1.07 -0.15
N VAL A 99 -14.12 -0.45 -1.22
CA VAL A 99 -14.88 -0.17 -2.44
C VAL A 99 -14.23 -0.91 -3.60
N GLU A 100 -14.98 -1.79 -4.26
CA GLU A 100 -14.53 -2.51 -5.45
C GLU A 100 -14.72 -1.67 -6.72
N HIS A 101 -13.82 -1.87 -7.68
CA HIS A 101 -13.89 -1.32 -9.03
C HIS A 101 -13.32 -2.33 -10.04
N GLU A 102 -13.49 -2.07 -11.34
CA GLU A 102 -13.17 -3.01 -12.43
C GLU A 102 -11.76 -3.62 -12.33
N GLY A 103 -10.76 -2.85 -11.88
CA GLY A 103 -9.37 -3.31 -11.74
C GLY A 103 -8.93 -3.80 -10.35
N GLY A 104 -9.77 -3.75 -9.32
CA GLY A 104 -9.35 -4.04 -7.94
C GLY A 104 -10.18 -3.31 -6.88
N TRP A 105 -9.51 -2.81 -5.85
CA TRP A 105 -10.17 -2.23 -4.69
C TRP A 105 -9.46 -0.98 -4.17
N ARG A 106 -10.26 -0.15 -3.50
CA ARG A 106 -9.80 0.88 -2.56
C ARG A 106 -10.22 0.48 -1.16
N ALA A 107 -9.32 0.59 -0.19
CA ALA A 107 -9.62 0.29 1.20
C ALA A 107 -9.23 1.40 2.17
N SER A 108 -9.86 1.38 3.33
CA SER A 108 -9.58 2.29 4.44
C SER A 108 -8.30 1.94 5.18
N HIS A 109 -7.92 0.66 5.18
CA HIS A 109 -6.72 0.16 5.84
C HIS A 109 -5.95 -0.76 4.90
N ALA A 110 -4.62 -0.73 4.98
CA ALA A 110 -3.79 -1.66 4.24
C ALA A 110 -2.48 -2.00 4.94
N TYR A 111 -1.95 -3.18 4.65
CA TYR A 111 -0.63 -3.60 5.14
C TYR A 111 0.14 -4.41 4.08
N PRO A 112 1.43 -4.10 3.80
CA PRO A 112 2.23 -4.88 2.87
C PRO A 112 2.43 -6.30 3.39
N LEU A 113 1.96 -7.31 2.64
CA LEU A 113 2.04 -8.72 3.03
C LEU A 113 3.39 -9.33 2.64
N ASP A 114 3.84 -9.09 1.41
CA ASP A 114 5.13 -9.52 0.90
C ASP A 114 5.49 -8.77 -0.39
N PHE A 115 6.73 -8.97 -0.85
CA PHE A 115 7.27 -8.34 -2.03
C PHE A 115 7.83 -9.38 -3.00
N VAL A 116 7.63 -9.12 -4.28
CA VAL A 116 8.32 -9.76 -5.38
C VAL A 116 9.61 -8.96 -5.63
N ALA A 117 10.66 -9.28 -4.88
CA ALA A 117 12.00 -8.73 -5.09
C ALA A 117 12.88 -9.77 -5.80
N THR A 118 13.53 -9.37 -6.89
CA THR A 118 14.46 -10.23 -7.63
C THR A 118 15.87 -10.19 -7.06
N GLU A 119 16.25 -9.10 -6.38
CA GLU A 119 17.57 -8.91 -5.79
C GLU A 119 17.60 -9.32 -4.30
N PRO A 120 18.51 -10.23 -3.87
CA PRO A 120 18.54 -10.74 -2.50
C PRO A 120 18.76 -9.68 -1.41
N GLU A 121 19.55 -8.65 -1.70
CA GLU A 121 19.81 -7.54 -0.75
C GLU A 121 18.58 -6.67 -0.52
N LEU A 122 17.85 -6.38 -1.60
CA LEU A 122 16.59 -5.66 -1.54
C LEU A 122 15.54 -6.49 -0.79
N ALA A 123 15.44 -7.78 -1.08
CA ALA A 123 14.52 -8.70 -0.39
C ALA A 123 14.74 -8.70 1.14
N ARG A 124 15.99 -8.81 1.60
CA ARG A 124 16.32 -8.76 3.04
C ARG A 124 15.96 -7.41 3.66
N SER A 125 16.23 -6.32 2.96
CA SER A 125 15.94 -4.97 3.46
C SER A 125 14.43 -4.73 3.56
N LEU A 126 13.64 -5.25 2.61
CA LEU A 126 12.19 -5.16 2.62
C LEU A 126 11.53 -5.98 3.74
N ALA A 127 12.05 -7.18 4.03
CA ALA A 127 11.55 -8.01 5.13
C ALA A 127 11.65 -7.29 6.48
N SER A 128 12.68 -6.46 6.68
CA SER A 128 12.84 -5.64 7.89
C SER A 128 11.77 -4.56 8.05
N LEU A 129 11.11 -4.13 6.96
CA LEU A 129 10.04 -3.12 7.00
C LEU A 129 8.74 -3.69 7.60
N GLN A 130 8.56 -5.01 7.52
CA GLN A 130 7.37 -5.72 7.98
C GLN A 130 7.51 -6.26 9.41
N ALA A 131 8.75 -6.49 9.87
CA ALA A 131 9.03 -7.14 11.15
C ALA A 131 8.68 -6.34 12.41
N CYS A 132 8.28 -5.06 12.29
CA CYS A 132 7.86 -4.25 13.43
C CYS A 132 6.38 -4.42 13.82
N ALA A 133 5.57 -5.16 13.05
CA ALA A 133 4.14 -5.35 13.30
C ALA A 133 3.78 -6.45 14.31
N SER A 134 4.77 -7.17 14.81
CA SER A 134 4.59 -8.27 15.76
C SER A 134 4.94 -7.79 17.17
N ARG A 135 4.09 -6.94 17.76
CA ARG A 135 4.05 -6.73 19.22
C ARG A 135 2.67 -6.30 19.70
#